data_AF-A0AA91GWX0-F1
#
_entry.id   AF-A0AA91GWX0-F1
#
_cell.length_a   1.000
_cell.length_b   1.000
_cell.length_c   1.000
_cell.angle_alpha   90.00
_cell.angle_beta   90.00
_cell.angle_gamma   90.00
#
_symmetry.space_group_name_H-M   'P 1'
#
loop_
_entity.id
_entity.type
_entity.pdbx_description
1 polymer ?
#
loop_
_entity_poly.entity_id
_entity_poly.type
_entity_poly.pdbx_seq_one_letter_code
_entity_poly.pdbx_strand_id
1 'polypeptide(L)' 'MQLVEKHIIKSGHRFLKEIDALCFASKNLYNAANYLIRTHWIWGWGYLGYNKCARLMQSHEAYKALPAKVSQQVLMV' A
#
# COMPACT_ATOMS: atom_id res chain seq x y z
N MET A 1 -15.27 -13.22 16.42
CA MET A 1 -15.03 -11.84 15.96
C MET A 1 -16.13 -10.96 16.56
N GLN A 2 -15.79 -10.10 17.51
CA GLN A 2 -16.74 -9.19 18.15
C GLN A 2 -17.04 -8.02 17.19
N LEU A 3 -18.31 -7.58 17.18
CA LEU A 3 -18.87 -6.39 16.51
C LEU A 3 -17.84 -5.45 15.86
N VAL A 4 -17.61 -5.62 14.55
CA VAL A 4 -16.83 -4.67 13.74
C VAL A 4 -17.76 -3.68 13.06
N GLU A 5 -17.47 -2.40 13.23
CA GLU A 5 -18.18 -1.32 12.54
C GLU A 5 -17.85 -1.37 11.04
N LYS A 6 -18.88 -1.33 10.19
CA LYS A 6 -18.73 -1.32 8.73
C LYS A 6 -19.40 -0.08 8.16
N HIS A 7 -18.61 0.78 7.53
CA HIS A 7 -19.12 1.91 6.76
C HIS A 7 -19.21 1.53 5.27
N ILE A 8 -20.41 1.57 4.70
CA ILE A 8 -20.63 1.36 3.27
C ILE A 8 -20.77 2.73 2.60
N ILE A 9 -19.80 3.09 1.78
CA ILE A 9 -19.76 4.38 1.07
C ILE A 9 -20.47 4.21 -0.27
N LYS A 10 -21.57 4.96 -0.48
CA LYS A 10 -22.32 4.98 -1.75
C LYS A 10 -21.74 6.01 -2.72
N SER A 11 -22.09 5.92 -4.00
CA SER A 11 -21.61 6.81 -5.07
C SER A 11 -21.89 8.31 -4.85
N GLY A 12 -22.95 8.66 -4.12
CA GLY A 12 -23.27 10.05 -3.77
C GLY A 12 -22.56 10.58 -2.52
N HIS A 13 -21.72 9.79 -1.86
CA HIS A 13 -21.10 10.18 -0.60
C HIS A 13 -20.01 11.23 -0.81
N ARG A 14 -20.00 12.29 0.01
CA ARG A 14 -19.06 13.42 -0.12
C ARG A 14 -17.58 13.02 -0.16
N PHE A 15 -17.21 11.93 0.52
CA PHE A 15 -15.83 11.43 0.58
C PHE A 15 -15.50 10.36 -0.46
N LEU A 16 -16.42 9.98 -1.36
CA LEU A 16 -16.16 8.88 -2.30
C LEU A 16 -14.90 9.13 -3.13
N LYS A 17 -14.74 10.33 -3.70
CA LYS A 17 -13.59 10.66 -4.55
C LYS A 17 -12.26 10.57 -3.81
N GLU A 18 -12.24 11.02 -2.55
CA GLU A 18 -11.04 10.95 -1.71
C GLU A 18 -10.69 9.51 -1.35
N ILE A 19 -11.70 8.73 -0.94
CA ILE A 19 -11.53 7.31 -0.61
C ILE A 19 -11.05 6.52 -1.83
N ASP A 20 -11.62 6.77 -3.01
CA ASP A 20 -11.20 6.11 -4.25
C ASP A 20 -9.73 6.41 -4.58
N ALA A 21 -9.32 7.68 -4.48
CA ALA A 21 -7.92 8.08 -4.69
C ALA A 21 -6.96 7.40 -3.69
N LEU A 22 -7.33 7.33 -2.40
CA LEU A 22 -6.56 6.63 -1.37
C LEU A 22 -6.47 5.13 -1.63
N CYS A 23 -7.56 4.48 -2.02
CA CYS A 23 -7.59 3.07 -2.41
C CYS A 23 -6.69 2.80 -3.61
N PHE A 24 -6.71 3.68 -4.61
CA PHE A 24 -5.86 3.57 -5.79
C PHE A 24 -4.37 3.72 -5.43
N ALA A 25 -4.02 4.70 -4.61
CA ALA A 25 -2.65 4.89 -4.11
C ALA A 25 -2.16 3.66 -3.32
N SER A 26 -3.00 3.10 -2.45
CA SER A 26 -2.71 1.88 -1.68
C SER A 26 -2.42 0.68 -2.58
N LYS A 27 -3.29 0.43 -3.57
CA LYS A 27 -3.08 -0.63 -4.58
C LYS A 27 -1.78 -0.45 -5.34
N ASN A 28 -1.45 0.77 -5.75
CA ASN A 28 -0.22 1.05 -6.48
C ASN A 28 1.03 0.81 -5.62
N LEU A 29 1.00 1.22 -4.35
CA LEU A 29 2.09 0.97 -3.41
C LEU A 29 2.32 -0.54 -3.21
N TYR A 30 1.25 -1.30 -2.99
CA TYR A 30 1.30 -2.75 -2.86
C TYR A 30 1.89 -3.43 -4.10
N ASN A 31 1.40 -3.05 -5.29
CA ASN A 31 1.89 -3.60 -6.56
C ASN A 31 3.37 -3.27 -6.81
N ALA A 32 3.81 -2.05 -6.51
CA ALA A 32 5.20 -1.64 -6.65
C ALA A 32 6.13 -2.42 -5.70
N ALA A 33 5.71 -2.63 -4.45
CA ALA A 33 6.45 -3.45 -3.49
C ALA A 33 6.57 -4.91 -3.94
N ASN A 34 5.47 -5.51 -4.41
CA ASN A 34 5.47 -6.87 -4.95
C ASN A 34 6.37 -7.02 -6.18
N TYR A 35 6.33 -6.04 -7.08
CA TYR A 35 7.22 -6.02 -8.24
C TYR A 35 8.69 -6.00 -7.81
N LEU A 36 9.04 -5.19 -6.81
CA LEU A 36 10.39 -5.10 -6.29
C LEU A 36 10.85 -6.41 -5.65
N ILE A 37 10.02 -7.01 -4.78
CA ILE A 37 10.29 -8.31 -4.15
C ILE A 37 10.50 -9.40 -5.20
N ARG A 38 9.60 -9.47 -6.20
CA ARG A 38 9.70 -10.44 -7.29
C ARG A 38 10.96 -10.24 -8.13
N THR A 39 11.31 -9.00 -8.45
CA THR A 39 12.52 -8.68 -9.22
C THR A 39 13.78 -9.13 -8.49
N HIS A 40 13.88 -8.83 -7.18
CA HIS A 40 14.98 -9.29 -6.34
C HIS A 40 15.14 -10.82 -6.36
N TRP A 41 14.02 -11.55 -6.30
CA TRP A 41 14.03 -13.01 -6.37
C TRP A 41 14.52 -13.53 -7.73
N ILE A 42 13.96 -13.01 -8.83
CA ILE A 42 14.30 -13.45 -10.20
C ILE A 42 15.79 -13.19 -10.49
N TRP A 43 16.35 -12.10 -10.00
CA TRP A 43 17.75 -11.73 -10.24
C TRP A 43 18.74 -12.39 -9.27
N GLY A 44 18.27 -13.26 -8.38
CA GLY A 44 19.13 -14.01 -7.46
C GLY A 44 19.67 -13.20 -6.27
N TRP A 45 19.09 -12.03 -5.99
CA TRP A 45 19.46 -11.20 -4.83
C TRP A 45 18.82 -11.64 -3.51
N GLY A 46 18.07 -12.74 -3.55
CA GLY A 46 17.33 -13.29 -2.43
C GLY A 46 16.01 -12.56 -2.14
N TYR A 47 15.34 -12.97 -1.07
CA TYR A 47 14.06 -12.39 -0.66
C TYR A 47 14.25 -11.01 -0.02
N LEU A 48 13.48 -10.03 -0.48
CA LEU A 48 13.49 -8.67 0.07
C LEU A 48 12.50 -8.57 1.24
N GLY A 49 13.01 -8.66 2.47
CA GLY A 49 12.19 -8.53 3.67
C GLY A 49 11.58 -7.14 3.88
N TYR A 50 10.53 -7.08 4.70
CA TYR A 50 9.74 -5.87 5.00
C TYR A 50 10.57 -4.62 5.25
N ASN A 51 11.49 -4.64 6.21
CA ASN A 51 12.26 -3.45 6.60
C ASN A 51 13.06 -2.84 5.43
N LYS A 52 13.61 -3.69 4.55
CA LYS A 52 14.35 -3.25 3.37
C LYS A 52 13.40 -2.71 2.30
N CYS A 53 12.32 -3.42 2.03
CA CYS A 53 11.27 -2.99 1.10
C CYS A 53 10.68 -1.64 1.51
N ALA A 54 10.28 -1.49 2.78
CA ALA A 54 9.74 -0.26 3.34
C ALA A 54 10.71 0.92 3.21
N ARG A 55 12.01 0.71 3.44
CA ARG A 55 13.03 1.75 3.24
C ARG A 55 13.14 2.17 1.77
N LEU A 56 13.14 1.23 0.84
CA LEU A 56 13.21 1.53 -0.60
C LEU A 56 11.95 2.25 -1.09
N MET A 57 10.78 1.92 -0.54
CA MET A 57 9.52 2.53 -0.93
C MET A 57 9.31 3.94 -0.38
N GLN A 58 10.05 4.40 0.64
CA GLN A 58 9.87 5.75 1.22
C GLN A 58 9.97 6.90 0.20
N SER A 59 10.81 6.75 -0.83
CA SER A 59 10.95 7.76 -1.88
C SER A 59 9.88 7.68 -2.96
N HIS A 60 9.16 6.54 -3.05
CA HIS A 60 8.20 6.24 -4.11
C HIS A 60 6.96 7.14 -4.03
N GLU A 61 6.44 7.57 -5.18
CA GLU A 61 5.28 8.46 -5.25
C GLU A 61 4.04 7.89 -4.53
N ALA A 62 3.73 6.61 -4.76
CA ALA A 62 2.60 5.93 -4.10
C ALA A 62 2.77 5.83 -2.58
N TYR A 63 4.00 5.82 -2.06
CA TYR A 63 4.26 5.86 -0.62
C TYR A 63 3.96 7.24 -0.06
N LYS A 64 4.37 8.30 -0.78
CA LYS A 64 4.17 9.70 -0.39
C LYS A 64 2.74 10.19 -0.59
N ALA A 65 1.98 9.52 -1.45
CA ALA A 65 0.55 9.79 -1.69
C ALA A 65 -0.35 9.37 -0.51
N LEU A 66 0.19 8.63 0.46
CA LEU A 66 -0.50 8.18 1.66
C LEU A 66 0.23 8.68 2.93
N PRO A 67 -0.47 8.81 4.06
CA PRO A 67 0.20 9.06 5.34
C PRO A 67 1.20 7.94 5.63
N ALA A 68 2.42 8.27 6.06
CA ALA A 68 3.52 7.30 6.21
C ALA A 68 3.15 6.05 7.04
N LYS A 69 2.33 6.21 8.08
CA LYS A 69 1.82 5.07 8.89
C LYS A 69 0.94 4.12 8.08
N VAL A 70 0.09 4.66 7.21
CA VAL A 70 -0.77 3.87 6.31
C VAL A 70 0.09 3.17 5.27
N SER A 71 1.05 3.88 4.67
CA SER A 71 1.99 3.30 3.70
C SER A 71 2.76 2.12 4.30
N GLN A 72 3.21 2.23 5.55
CA GLN A 72 3.86 1.12 6.26
C GLN A 72 2.93 -0.08 6.44
N GLN A 73 1.67 0.12 6.82
CA GLN A 73 0.68 -0.97 6.96
C GLN A 73 0.42 -1.69 5.64
N VAL A 74 0.34 -0.95 4.53
CA VAL A 74 0.19 -1.53 3.18
C VAL A 74 1.38 -2.44 2.80
N LEU A 75 2.57 -2.14 3.34
CA LEU A 75 3.78 -2.92 3.08
C LEU A 75 4.00 -4.08 4.07
N MET A 76 3.23 -4.16 5.15
CA MET A 76 3.32 -5.22 6.18
C MET A 76 2.42 -6.43 5.91
N VAL A 77 1.80 -6.50 4.73
CA VAL A 77 0.83 -7.55 4.35
C VAL A 77 1.53 -8.82 3.91
#